data_AF-A0A5C7S9Z6-F1
#
_entry.id   AF-A0A5C7S9Z6-F1
#
_cell.length_a   1.000
_cell.length_b   1.000
_cell.length_c   1.000
_cell.angle_alpha   90.00
_cell.angle_beta   90.00
_cell.angle_gamma   90.00
#
_symmetry.space_group_name_H-M   'P 1'
#
loop_
_entity.id
_entity.type
_entity.pdbx_description
1 polymer ?
#
loop_
_entity_poly.entity_id
_entity_poly.type
_entity_poly.pdbx_seq_one_letter_code
_entity_poly.pdbx_strand_id
1 'polypeptide(L)'
;RNRAESQQACRKALKAAEIATWRMADFNRRRRAANDEEIGFGLGLHVGNVMFGNVGLKDRLTFSAFGAAVNEVERLQSLTKKYSTEVVASQAFSSYTDCEWGKLGEEKLRGVRQRFTVVYPKMASAANGALELFPDTAADSLSEAEQVILLHRDAKKFEGRVQVENLTPRPLSTPGSA
;
A
#
# COMPACT_ATOMS: atom_id res chain seq x y z
N ARG A 1 9.87 17.47 8.48
CA ARG A 1 8.73 16.88 7.75
C ARG A 1 8.72 17.48 6.36
N ASN A 2 8.87 16.69 5.29
CA ASN A 2 8.75 17.21 3.94
C ASN A 2 7.26 17.27 3.54
N ARG A 3 6.64 18.44 3.70
CA ARG A 3 5.22 18.64 3.39
C ARG A 3 4.92 18.39 1.91
N ALA A 4 5.86 18.73 1.01
CA ALA A 4 5.68 18.56 -0.43
C ALA A 4 5.61 17.07 -0.82
N GLU A 5 6.50 16.23 -0.27
CA GLU A 5 6.44 14.78 -0.47
C GLU A 5 5.14 14.17 0.05
N SER A 6 4.71 14.58 1.25
CA SER A 6 3.44 14.13 1.83
C SER A 6 2.24 14.54 0.97
N GLN A 7 2.27 15.74 0.40
CA GLN A 7 1.22 16.24 -0.49
C GLN A 7 1.18 15.44 -1.80
N GLN A 8 2.34 15.15 -2.39
CA GLN A 8 2.44 14.31 -3.58
C GLN A 8 1.91 12.90 -3.31
N ALA A 9 2.27 12.30 -2.18
CA ALA A 9 1.78 10.99 -1.77
C ALA A 9 0.25 10.98 -1.57
N CYS A 10 -0.31 12.00 -0.90
CA CYS A 10 -1.76 12.11 -0.70
C CYS A 10 -2.51 12.29 -2.03
N ARG A 11 -1.99 13.10 -2.96
CA ARG A 11 -2.56 13.25 -4.31
C ARG A 11 -2.54 11.93 -5.09
N LYS A 12 -1.43 11.18 -5.05
CA LYS A 12 -1.33 9.85 -5.68
C LYS A 12 -2.31 8.86 -5.05
N ALA A 13 -2.45 8.84 -3.72
CA ALA A 13 -3.37 7.97 -3.01
C ALA A 13 -4.84 8.29 -3.34
N LEU A 14 -5.21 9.57 -3.39
CA LEU A 14 -6.55 9.99 -3.82
C LEU A 14 -6.83 9.57 -5.26
N LYS A 15 -5.85 9.73 -6.16
CA LYS A 15 -6.00 9.31 -7.56
C LYS A 15 -6.19 7.80 -7.69
N ALA A 16 -5.46 7.01 -6.90
CA ALA A 16 -5.63 5.57 -6.86
C ALA A 16 -7.02 5.17 -6.35
N ALA A 17 -7.57 5.88 -5.36
CA ALA A 17 -8.92 5.65 -4.87
C ALA A 17 -9.99 5.93 -5.95
N GLU A 18 -9.87 7.05 -6.69
CA GLU A 18 -10.74 7.37 -7.84
C GLU A 18 -10.73 6.25 -8.89
N ILE A 19 -9.54 5.77 -9.25
CA ILE A 19 -9.37 4.70 -10.23
C ILE A 19 -9.97 3.39 -9.73
N ALA A 20 -9.78 3.06 -8.44
CA ALA A 20 -10.35 1.86 -7.83
C ALA A 20 -11.89 1.88 -7.88
N THR A 21 -12.52 3.01 -7.50
CA THR A 21 -13.97 3.19 -7.61
C THR A 21 -14.46 3.01 -9.04
N TRP A 22 -13.79 3.63 -10.02
CA TRP A 22 -14.20 3.49 -11.42
C TRP A 22 -14.05 2.06 -11.95
N ARG A 23 -12.92 1.39 -11.64
CA ARG A 23 -12.66 0.01 -12.05
C ARG A 23 -13.65 -0.95 -11.40
N MET A 24 -14.01 -0.74 -10.13
CA MET A 24 -15.02 -1.55 -9.46
C MET A 24 -16.40 -1.36 -10.08
N ALA A 25 -16.78 -0.12 -10.42
CA ALA A 25 -18.05 0.13 -11.10
C ALA A 25 -18.11 -0.57 -12.47
N ASP A 26 -17.04 -0.53 -13.26
CA ASP A 26 -16.95 -1.29 -14.51
C ASP A 26 -17.02 -2.80 -14.30
N PHE A 27 -16.31 -3.31 -13.31
CA PHE A 27 -16.33 -4.72 -12.98
C PHE A 27 -17.72 -5.19 -12.57
N ASN A 28 -18.41 -4.43 -11.71
CA ASN A 28 -19.77 -4.72 -11.28
C ASN A 28 -20.80 -4.62 -12.42
N ARG A 29 -20.59 -3.77 -13.44
CA ARG A 29 -21.43 -3.79 -14.66
C ARG A 29 -21.36 -5.14 -15.37
N ARG A 30 -20.16 -5.71 -15.51
CA ARG A 30 -19.95 -7.02 -16.13
C ARG A 30 -20.56 -8.15 -15.29
N ARG A 31 -20.44 -8.09 -13.97
CA ARG A 31 -21.08 -9.04 -13.05
C ARG A 31 -22.59 -9.00 -13.15
N ARG A 32 -23.18 -7.80 -13.15
CA ARG A 32 -24.63 -7.62 -13.32
C ARG A 32 -25.13 -8.19 -14.65
N ALA A 33 -24.38 -7.99 -15.74
CA ALA A 33 -24.70 -8.57 -17.03
C ALA A 33 -24.65 -10.12 -17.04
N ALA A 34 -23.86 -10.72 -16.13
CA ALA A 34 -23.77 -12.16 -15.92
C ALA A 34 -24.76 -12.69 -14.85
N ASN A 35 -25.65 -11.86 -14.31
CA ASN A 35 -26.53 -12.17 -13.15
C ASN A 35 -25.76 -12.55 -11.87
N ASP A 36 -24.53 -12.08 -11.72
CA ASP A 36 -23.73 -12.24 -10.50
C ASP A 36 -23.98 -11.07 -9.52
N GLU A 37 -23.85 -11.35 -8.22
CA GLU A 37 -23.89 -10.32 -7.18
C GLU A 37 -22.71 -9.33 -7.30
N GLU A 38 -22.99 -8.05 -7.05
CA GLU A 38 -21.99 -6.98 -7.07
C GLU A 38 -21.01 -7.09 -5.90
N ILE A 39 -19.77 -6.65 -6.14
CA ILE A 39 -18.74 -6.61 -5.11
C ILE A 39 -18.58 -5.17 -4.60
N GLY A 40 -18.80 -4.97 -3.31
CA GLY A 40 -18.49 -3.72 -2.62
C GLY A 40 -17.07 -3.70 -2.07
N PHE A 41 -16.52 -2.51 -1.86
CA PHE A 41 -15.24 -2.30 -1.19
C PHE A 41 -15.27 -1.05 -0.33
N GLY A 42 -14.29 -0.92 0.57
CA GLY A 42 -14.15 0.25 1.43
C GLY A 42 -12.68 0.65 1.56
N LEU A 43 -12.38 1.93 1.33
CA LEU A 43 -11.07 2.56 1.47
C LEU A 43 -11.07 3.60 2.57
N GLY A 44 -10.05 3.56 3.42
CA GLY A 44 -9.72 4.61 4.38
C GLY A 44 -8.46 5.35 3.95
N LEU A 45 -8.50 6.69 3.96
CA LEU A 45 -7.37 7.55 3.61
C LEU A 45 -6.94 8.41 4.81
N HIS A 46 -5.68 8.29 5.20
CA HIS A 46 -5.13 9.02 6.34
C HIS A 46 -3.67 9.40 6.10
N VAL A 47 -3.24 10.51 6.70
CA VAL A 47 -1.85 10.97 6.70
C VAL A 47 -1.39 11.13 8.14
N GLY A 48 -0.30 10.46 8.49
CA GLY A 48 0.25 10.47 9.84
C GLY A 48 1.65 9.89 9.87
N ASN A 49 2.30 9.97 11.03
CA ASN A 49 3.65 9.44 11.19
C ASN A 49 3.61 7.91 11.30
N VAL A 50 4.50 7.26 10.57
CA VAL A 50 4.73 5.82 10.62
C VAL A 50 6.22 5.54 10.70
N MET A 51 6.58 4.41 11.27
CA MET A 51 7.88 3.77 11.10
C MET A 51 7.69 2.63 10.12
N PHE A 52 8.66 2.38 9.25
CA PHE A 52 8.60 1.24 8.34
C PHE A 52 9.92 0.48 8.34
N GLY A 53 9.87 -0.81 8.04
CA GLY A 53 11.07 -1.65 8.01
C GLY A 53 10.75 -3.13 7.84
N ASN A 54 11.81 -3.92 7.76
CA ASN A 54 11.71 -5.37 7.64
C ASN A 54 11.42 -6.00 9.01
N VAL A 55 10.42 -6.88 9.06
CA VAL A 55 10.04 -7.62 10.26
C VAL A 55 9.98 -9.11 9.97
N GLY A 56 10.59 -9.92 10.84
CA GLY A 56 10.59 -11.37 10.76
C GLY A 56 11.98 -11.98 10.97
N LEU A 57 12.10 -13.28 10.68
CA LEU A 57 13.35 -14.02 10.74
C LEU A 57 14.16 -13.83 9.45
N LYS A 58 15.45 -14.16 9.47
CA LYS A 58 16.39 -13.95 8.34
C LYS A 58 15.89 -14.53 7.01
N ASP A 59 15.10 -15.60 7.05
CA ASP A 59 14.52 -16.28 5.90
C ASP A 59 13.06 -15.87 5.58
N ARG A 60 12.42 -15.04 6.40
CA ARG A 60 11.03 -14.59 6.22
C ARG A 60 10.87 -13.15 6.71
N LEU A 61 11.55 -12.23 6.03
CA LEU A 61 11.39 -10.79 6.25
C LEU A 61 10.23 -10.24 5.44
N THR A 62 9.35 -9.52 6.12
CA THR A 62 8.24 -8.78 5.51
C THR A 62 8.45 -7.30 5.78
N PHE A 63 8.49 -6.48 4.73
CA PHE A 63 8.47 -5.03 4.88
C PHE A 63 7.08 -4.60 5.37
N SER A 64 7.06 -3.84 6.46
CA SER A 64 5.81 -3.44 7.10
C SER A 64 5.91 -2.01 7.65
N ALA A 65 4.76 -1.37 7.83
CA ALA A 65 4.62 -0.06 8.44
C ALA A 65 3.91 -0.18 9.79
N PHE A 66 4.38 0.59 10.76
CA PHE A 66 3.95 0.58 12.15
C PHE A 66 3.67 2.01 12.61
N GLY A 67 2.73 2.15 13.53
CA GLY A 67 2.46 3.43 14.19
C GLY A 67 0.97 3.68 14.38
N ALA A 68 0.66 4.72 15.16
CA ALA A 68 -0.71 5.13 15.42
C ALA A 68 -1.50 5.37 14.12
N ALA A 69 -0.88 6.00 13.12
CA ALA A 69 -1.52 6.31 11.84
C ALA A 69 -2.01 5.07 11.08
N VAL A 70 -1.32 3.92 11.20
CA VAL A 70 -1.74 2.65 10.57
C VAL A 70 -3.01 2.11 11.24
N ASN A 71 -3.04 2.14 12.58
CA ASN A 71 -4.21 1.72 13.35
C ASN A 71 -5.39 2.69 13.16
N GLU A 72 -5.11 3.98 12.99
CA GLU A 72 -6.12 5.01 12.75
C GLU A 72 -6.76 4.83 11.37
N VAL A 73 -5.98 4.58 10.32
CA VAL A 73 -6.51 4.39 8.95
C VAL A 73 -7.33 3.10 8.82
N GLU A 74 -6.93 2.02 9.49
CA GLU A 74 -7.70 0.76 9.54
C GLU A 74 -9.09 0.98 10.15
N ARG A 75 -9.14 1.67 11.30
CA ARG A 75 -10.40 1.98 11.99
C ARG A 75 -11.24 2.96 11.18
N LEU A 76 -10.61 3.93 10.55
CA LEU A 76 -11.26 4.86 9.64
C LEU A 76 -11.89 4.11 8.46
N GLN A 77 -11.16 3.19 7.82
CA GLN A 77 -11.69 2.34 6.74
C GLN A 77 -12.94 1.57 7.19
N SER A 78 -12.99 1.10 8.43
CA SER A 78 -14.16 0.40 8.96
C SER A 78 -15.44 1.25 8.98
N LEU A 79 -15.31 2.60 8.99
CA LEU A 79 -16.44 3.52 8.96
C LEU A 79 -17.11 3.61 7.58
N THR A 80 -16.50 3.09 6.51
CA THR A 80 -17.15 2.94 5.19
C THR A 80 -18.48 2.20 5.31
N LYS A 81 -18.53 1.15 6.15
CA LYS A 81 -19.76 0.39 6.45
C LYS A 81 -20.81 1.21 7.19
N LYS A 82 -20.38 2.07 8.12
CA LYS A 82 -21.28 2.92 8.92
C LYS A 82 -21.95 3.98 8.07
N TYR A 83 -21.19 4.57 7.15
CA TYR A 83 -21.66 5.69 6.32
C TYR A 83 -22.13 5.27 4.92
N SER A 84 -22.12 3.96 4.62
CA SER A 84 -22.50 3.41 3.32
C SER A 84 -21.79 4.12 2.15
N THR A 85 -20.48 4.33 2.28
CA THR A 85 -19.66 4.96 1.25
C THR A 85 -18.38 4.18 1.04
N GLU A 86 -17.91 4.12 -0.20
CA GLU A 86 -16.72 3.35 -0.59
C GLU A 86 -15.43 3.99 -0.09
N VAL A 87 -15.37 5.32 0.04
CA VAL A 87 -14.14 6.03 0.38
C VAL A 87 -14.39 7.01 1.52
N VAL A 88 -13.64 6.85 2.60
CA VAL A 88 -13.61 7.78 3.73
C VAL A 88 -12.18 8.24 3.98
N ALA A 89 -12.03 9.47 4.43
CA ALA A 89 -10.75 10.05 4.77
C ALA A 89 -10.79 10.82 6.08
N SER A 90 -9.63 10.99 6.69
CA SER A 90 -9.47 11.91 7.81
C SER A 90 -9.40 13.36 7.32
N GLN A 91 -9.87 14.31 8.14
CA GLN A 91 -9.68 15.74 7.88
C GLN A 91 -8.20 16.15 7.73
N ALA A 92 -7.27 15.42 8.35
CA ALA A 92 -5.85 15.64 8.15
C ALA A 92 -5.45 15.37 6.69
N PHE A 93 -5.94 14.27 6.11
CA PHE A 93 -5.64 13.88 4.72
C PHE A 93 -6.20 14.88 3.71
N SER A 94 -7.43 15.38 3.93
CA SER A 94 -8.05 16.34 3.01
C SER A 94 -7.22 17.62 2.84
N SER A 95 -6.52 18.06 3.89
CA SER A 95 -5.65 19.24 3.86
C SER A 95 -4.38 19.11 2.97
N TYR A 96 -4.10 17.91 2.44
CA TYR A 96 -2.99 17.63 1.52
C TYR A 96 -3.46 17.38 0.09
N THR A 97 -4.73 17.63 -0.22
CA THR A 97 -5.33 17.37 -1.54
C THR A 97 -6.22 18.54 -1.95
N ASP A 98 -6.36 18.75 -3.25
CA ASP A 98 -7.10 19.90 -3.79
C ASP A 98 -8.52 19.53 -4.26
N CYS A 99 -9.06 18.39 -3.82
CA CYS A 99 -10.43 17.99 -4.17
C CYS A 99 -11.48 18.56 -3.21
N GLU A 100 -12.74 18.56 -3.65
CA GLU A 100 -13.84 18.94 -2.77
C GLU A 100 -14.19 17.78 -1.83
N TRP A 101 -14.41 18.10 -0.55
CA TRP A 101 -14.70 17.12 0.50
C TRP A 101 -16.06 17.39 1.12
N GLY A 102 -16.86 16.34 1.33
CA GLY A 102 -18.05 16.39 2.19
C GLY A 102 -17.75 15.87 3.59
N LYS A 103 -18.45 16.40 4.61
CA LYS A 103 -18.32 15.94 6.01
C LYS A 103 -19.33 14.83 6.30
N LEU A 104 -18.87 13.71 6.86
CA LEU A 104 -19.73 12.60 7.32
C LEU A 104 -20.06 12.72 8.81
N GLY A 105 -19.08 13.13 9.62
CA GLY A 105 -19.28 13.25 11.07
C GLY A 105 -17.98 13.36 11.85
N GLU A 106 -18.11 13.27 13.17
CA GLU A 106 -16.98 13.23 14.10
C GLU A 106 -17.03 11.93 14.89
N GLU A 107 -15.98 11.13 14.75
CA GLU A 107 -15.92 9.78 15.31
C GLU A 107 -14.81 9.68 16.37
N LYS A 108 -15.16 9.09 17.51
CA LYS A 108 -14.16 8.68 18.50
C LYS A 108 -13.77 7.25 18.21
N LEU A 109 -12.61 7.06 17.57
CA LEU A 109 -12.09 5.72 17.30
C LEU A 109 -11.67 5.05 18.62
N ARG A 110 -12.08 3.79 18.81
CA ARG A 110 -11.73 3.02 20.02
C ARG A 110 -10.21 3.03 20.22
N GLY A 111 -9.75 3.33 21.44
CA GLY A 111 -8.32 3.38 21.75
C GLY A 111 -7.58 4.62 21.26
N VAL A 112 -8.25 5.56 20.57
CA VAL A 112 -7.67 6.84 20.18
C VAL A 112 -8.20 7.95 21.08
N ARG A 113 -7.30 8.79 21.61
CA ARG A 113 -7.68 9.92 22.50
C ARG A 113 -8.40 11.03 21.73
N GLN A 114 -8.06 11.23 20.46
CA GLN A 114 -8.55 12.32 19.63
C GLN A 114 -9.77 11.89 18.80
N ARG A 115 -10.75 12.78 18.63
CA ARG A 115 -11.87 12.59 17.68
C ARG A 115 -11.38 12.88 16.28
N PHE A 116 -11.83 12.09 15.31
CA PHE A 116 -11.57 12.32 13.90
C PHE A 116 -12.79 12.93 13.23
N THR A 117 -12.60 14.06 12.58
CA THR A 117 -13.55 14.50 11.56
C THR A 117 -13.36 13.60 10.34
N VAL A 118 -14.43 12.88 10.01
CA VAL A 118 -14.49 11.95 8.89
C VAL A 118 -15.12 12.67 7.71
N VAL A 119 -14.42 12.61 6.58
CA VAL A 119 -14.84 13.23 5.33
C VAL A 119 -14.88 12.18 4.23
N TYR A 120 -15.57 12.48 3.14
CA TYR A 120 -15.56 11.69 1.92
C TYR A 120 -15.25 12.62 0.75
N PRO A 121 -14.51 12.14 -0.26
CA PRO A 121 -14.22 13.00 -1.39
C PRO A 121 -15.45 13.07 -2.29
N LYS A 122 -15.81 14.27 -2.74
CA LYS A 122 -16.83 14.43 -3.77
C LYS A 122 -16.19 14.07 -5.11
N MET A 123 -16.21 12.78 -5.40
CA MET A 123 -15.75 12.26 -6.68
C MET A 123 -16.65 12.84 -7.77
N ALA A 124 -16.06 13.36 -8.85
CA ALA A 124 -16.83 13.63 -10.05
C ALA A 124 -17.49 12.31 -10.46
N SER A 125 -18.83 12.25 -10.43
CA SER A 125 -19.56 11.09 -10.90
C SER A 125 -19.03 10.74 -12.29
N ALA A 126 -18.51 9.53 -12.47
CA ALA A 126 -18.11 9.01 -13.76
C ALA A 126 -19.37 8.71 -14.61
N ALA A 127 -20.20 9.73 -14.82
CA ALA A 127 -21.12 9.78 -15.93
C ALA A 127 -20.26 9.94 -17.18
N ASN A 128 -20.02 8.83 -17.87
CA ASN A 128 -19.58 8.76 -19.27
C ASN A 128 -18.35 9.61 -19.61
N GLY A 129 -17.17 9.09 -19.30
CA GLY A 129 -15.94 9.61 -19.85
C GLY A 129 -14.82 8.70 -19.42
N ALA A 130 -14.28 7.93 -20.37
CA ALA A 130 -13.01 7.25 -20.18
C ALA A 130 -12.00 8.29 -19.72
N LEU A 131 -11.68 8.29 -18.42
CA LEU A 131 -10.42 8.88 -17.98
C LEU A 131 -9.38 8.13 -18.79
N GLU A 132 -8.62 8.85 -19.63
CA GLU A 132 -7.56 8.26 -20.44
C GLU A 132 -6.74 7.35 -19.54
N LEU A 133 -7.01 6.05 -19.71
CA LEU A 133 -6.38 5.01 -18.95
C LEU A 133 -4.92 5.14 -19.30
N PHE A 134 -4.08 5.25 -18.28
CA PHE A 134 -2.64 5.07 -18.42
C PHE A 134 -2.39 4.03 -19.51
N PRO A 135 -1.64 4.34 -20.57
CA PRO A 135 -1.21 3.29 -21.48
C PRO A 135 -0.63 2.17 -20.62
N ASP A 136 -0.88 0.92 -20.99
CA ASP A 136 -0.21 -0.26 -20.43
C ASP A 136 1.30 -0.15 -20.72
N THR A 137 1.98 0.83 -20.11
CA THR A 137 3.40 0.80 -19.86
C THR A 137 3.57 -0.05 -18.62
N ALA A 138 3.61 -1.36 -18.84
CA ALA A 138 4.34 -2.22 -17.93
C ALA A 138 5.73 -1.60 -17.69
N ALA A 139 6.11 -1.50 -16.41
CA ALA A 139 7.48 -1.24 -15.94
C ALA A 139 8.12 0.10 -16.35
N ASP A 140 8.23 1.04 -15.40
CA ASP A 140 9.54 1.60 -15.01
C ASP A 140 9.39 2.81 -14.09
N SER A 141 9.14 2.55 -12.81
CA SER A 141 9.86 3.12 -11.68
C SER A 141 9.09 2.72 -10.42
N LEU A 142 9.51 1.60 -9.85
CA LEU A 142 9.13 1.22 -8.49
C LEU A 142 9.42 2.42 -7.59
N SER A 143 8.46 2.80 -6.75
CA SER A 143 8.69 3.71 -5.62
C SER A 143 9.91 3.24 -4.82
N GLU A 144 10.67 4.13 -4.18
CA GLU A 144 11.81 3.71 -3.33
C GLU A 144 11.40 2.62 -2.32
N ALA A 145 10.19 2.71 -1.77
CA ALA A 145 9.64 1.67 -0.91
C ALA A 145 9.45 0.33 -1.65
N GLU A 146 8.95 0.35 -2.88
CA GLU A 146 8.77 -0.84 -3.71
C GLU A 146 10.12 -1.43 -4.18
N GLN A 147 11.11 -0.58 -4.47
CA GLN A 147 12.48 -1.00 -4.77
C GLN A 147 13.12 -1.69 -3.56
N VAL A 148 12.96 -1.13 -2.36
CA VAL A 148 13.43 -1.74 -1.10
C VAL A 148 12.72 -3.07 -0.84
N ILE A 149 11.41 -3.14 -1.09
CA ILE A 149 10.61 -4.37 -0.98
C ILE A 149 11.14 -5.46 -1.93
N LEU A 150 11.48 -5.09 -3.18
CA LEU A 150 11.96 -6.04 -4.19
C LEU A 150 13.42 -6.45 -4.00
N LEU A 151 14.30 -5.53 -3.59
CA LEU A 151 15.70 -5.80 -3.25
C LEU A 151 15.85 -6.93 -2.22
N HIS A 152 14.94 -7.00 -1.24
CA HIS A 152 14.96 -8.07 -0.22
C HIS A 152 14.21 -9.33 -0.64
N ARG A 153 13.36 -9.27 -1.68
CA ARG A 153 12.62 -10.42 -2.20
C ARG A 153 13.52 -11.39 -2.98
N ASP A 154 14.46 -10.86 -3.78
CA ASP A 154 15.33 -11.68 -4.64
C ASP A 154 16.75 -11.92 -4.08
N ALA A 155 17.13 -11.33 -2.94
CA ALA A 155 18.41 -11.60 -2.27
C ALA A 155 18.63 -13.10 -1.97
N LYS A 156 17.55 -13.88 -1.82
CA LYS A 156 17.61 -15.34 -1.65
C LYS A 156 18.05 -16.13 -2.89
N LYS A 157 18.05 -15.54 -4.10
CA LYS A 157 18.43 -16.26 -5.33
C LYS A 157 19.92 -16.19 -5.65
N PHE A 158 20.67 -15.25 -5.05
CA PHE A 158 22.09 -15.06 -5.41
C PHE A 158 23.08 -15.75 -4.45
N GLU A 159 22.66 -16.18 -3.26
CA GLU A 159 23.53 -16.95 -2.35
C GLU A 159 23.77 -18.41 -2.82
N GLY A 160 23.10 -18.88 -3.88
CA GLY A 160 23.20 -20.25 -4.37
C GLY A 160 24.31 -20.57 -5.38
N ARG A 161 25.20 -19.62 -5.74
CA ARG A 161 26.21 -19.83 -6.79
C ARG A 161 27.66 -19.45 -6.45
N VAL A 162 28.01 -19.27 -5.18
CA VAL A 162 29.43 -19.28 -4.80
C VAL A 162 29.75 -20.67 -4.24
N GLN A 163 30.06 -21.62 -5.14
CA GLN A 163 30.80 -22.82 -4.76
C GLN A 163 32.22 -22.36 -4.41
N VAL A 164 32.46 -22.14 -3.12
CA VAL A 164 33.82 -22.16 -2.60
C VAL A 164 34.21 -23.64 -2.56
N GLU A 165 34.93 -24.12 -3.57
CA GLU A 165 35.64 -25.38 -3.48
C GLU A 165 36.61 -25.27 -2.29
N ASN A 166 36.24 -25.90 -1.18
CA ASN A 166 37.14 -26.17 -0.08
C ASN A 166 38.18 -27.19 -0.56
N LEU A 167 39.27 -26.69 -1.14
CA LEU A 167 40.51 -27.45 -1.31
C LEU A 167 41.05 -27.77 0.08
N THR A 168 40.78 -28.99 0.54
CA THR A 168 41.44 -29.58 1.69
C THR A 168 42.90 -29.87 1.30
N PRO A 169 43.91 -29.36 2.03
CA PRO A 169 45.29 -29.68 1.73
C PRO A 169 45.58 -31.16 2.06
N ARG A 170 46.08 -31.91 1.08
CA ARG A 170 46.59 -33.28 1.27
C ARG A 170 47.75 -33.26 2.27
N PRO A 171 47.81 -34.20 3.23
CA PRO A 171 48.99 -34.34 4.09
C PRO A 171 50.20 -34.88 3.29
N LEU A 172 51.37 -34.29 3.52
CA LEU A 172 52.66 -34.75 3.03
C LEU A 172 52.95 -36.16 3.57
N SER A 173 53.16 -37.12 2.68
CA SER A 173 53.80 -38.40 3.03
C SER A 173 55.26 -38.15 3.40
N THR A 174 55.65 -38.59 4.60
CA THR A 174 57.05 -38.64 5.04
C THR A 174 57.77 -39.80 4.31
N PRO A 175 59.06 -39.65 3.98
CA PRO A 175 59.83 -40.72 3.36
C PRO A 175 60.28 -41.72 4.44
N GLY A 176 59.94 -43.00 4.24
CA GLY A 176 60.48 -44.11 5.02
C GLY A 176 61.93 -44.40 4.63
N SER A 177 62.79 -44.49 5.63
CA SER A 177 64.16 -44.97 5.56
C SER A 177 64.22 -46.50 5.43
N ALA A 178 64.90 -46.98 4.39
CA ALA A 178 65.77 -48.16 4.41
C ALA A 178 66.77 -48.02 3.26
#